data_AF-A0A959RKX3-F1
#
_entry.id   AF-A0A959RKX3-F1
#
_cell.length_a   1.000
_cell.length_b   1.000
_cell.length_c   1.000
_cell.angle_alpha   90.00
_cell.angle_beta   90.00
_cell.angle_gamma   90.00
#
_symmetry.space_group_name_H-M   'P 1'
#
loop_
_entity.id
_entity.type
_entity.pdbx_description
1 polymer ?
#
loop_
_entity_poly.entity_id
_entity_poly.type
_entity_poly.pdbx_seq_one_letter_code
_entity_poly.pdbx_strand_id
1 'polypeptide(L)'
;MAKRRVKKSENKPDIKDTTINIFYNLIIFFLVVLIVYLSYSAYLKIVQNPAKEIKEEKKEVAAEIIQLDVLNGCGVSGVADRFTDFLRAHDFDVVELGNYTVKGKINYNVDETFVIDRIGNKANAIKVAEALGIEQVKIIQQINENYFLDVSLVIGKDYYKLKPIIGSE
;
A
#
# COMPACT_ATOMS: atom_id res chain seq x y z
N MET A 1 79.79 45.48 -32.01
CA MET A 1 78.91 44.33 -31.76
C MET A 1 78.83 44.06 -30.26
N ALA A 2 77.67 44.23 -29.63
CA ALA A 2 77.34 43.58 -28.36
C ALA A 2 75.81 43.51 -28.21
N LYS A 3 75.30 42.30 -27.95
CA LYS A 3 73.90 41.85 -28.04
C LYS A 3 72.95 42.59 -27.08
N ARG A 4 71.81 43.05 -27.63
CA ARG A 4 70.63 43.46 -26.87
C ARG A 4 70.04 42.23 -26.17
N ARG A 5 70.09 42.18 -24.83
CA ARG A 5 69.42 41.13 -24.04
C ARG A 5 67.92 41.42 -24.01
N VAL A 6 67.13 40.59 -24.67
CA VAL A 6 65.67 40.60 -24.56
C VAL A 6 65.31 40.01 -23.19
N LYS A 7 64.73 40.82 -22.30
CA LYS A 7 64.15 40.35 -21.04
C LYS A 7 62.88 39.55 -21.38
N LYS A 8 62.91 38.25 -21.14
CA LYS A 8 61.75 37.36 -21.26
C LYS A 8 60.76 37.73 -20.15
N SER A 9 59.57 38.18 -20.53
CA SER A 9 58.45 38.42 -19.60
C SER A 9 57.93 37.08 -19.12
N GLU A 10 58.28 36.68 -17.89
CA GLU A 10 57.64 35.57 -17.20
C GLU A 10 56.27 36.02 -16.69
N ASN A 11 55.20 35.63 -17.37
CA ASN A 11 53.84 35.77 -16.86
C ASN A 11 53.66 34.83 -15.66
N LYS A 12 53.83 35.37 -14.44
CA LYS A 12 53.44 34.67 -13.21
C LYS A 12 51.92 34.60 -13.15
N PRO A 13 51.31 33.42 -12.93
CA PRO A 13 49.87 33.30 -12.83
C PRO A 13 49.35 34.15 -11.66
N ASP A 14 48.28 34.93 -11.91
CA ASP A 14 47.64 35.74 -10.88
C ASP A 14 47.03 34.80 -9.82
N ILE A 15 47.45 35.00 -8.57
CA ILE A 15 47.07 34.17 -7.43
C ILE A 15 45.56 34.26 -7.18
N LYS A 16 44.92 35.38 -7.55
CA LYS A 16 43.47 35.57 -7.42
C LYS A 16 42.69 34.65 -8.36
N ASP A 17 43.10 34.54 -9.62
CA ASP A 17 42.44 33.65 -10.59
C ASP A 17 42.63 32.17 -10.20
N THR A 18 43.79 31.84 -9.65
CA THR A 18 44.09 30.48 -9.18
C THR A 18 43.21 30.08 -7.98
N THR A 19 43.03 30.97 -7.01
CA THR A 19 42.19 30.72 -5.82
C THR A 19 40.70 30.65 -6.14
N ILE A 20 40.23 31.47 -7.08
CA ILE A 20 38.84 31.45 -7.57
C ILE A 20 38.54 30.14 -8.31
N ASN A 21 39.45 29.67 -9.17
CA ASN A 21 39.27 28.40 -9.87
C ASN A 21 39.24 27.20 -8.92
N ILE A 22 40.07 27.22 -7.86
CA ILE A 22 40.03 26.19 -6.81
C ILE A 22 38.70 26.21 -6.07
N PHE A 23 38.16 27.39 -5.75
CA PHE A 23 36.86 27.53 -5.10
C PHE A 23 35.71 26.97 -5.94
N TYR A 24 35.67 27.28 -7.24
CA TYR A 24 34.67 26.70 -8.14
C TYR A 24 34.78 25.18 -8.24
N ASN A 25 36.00 24.64 -8.32
CA ASN A 25 36.22 23.19 -8.36
C ASN A 25 35.74 22.49 -7.08
N LEU A 26 35.90 23.13 -5.92
CA LEU A 26 35.37 22.62 -4.65
C LEU A 26 33.84 22.63 -4.61
N ILE A 27 33.20 23.70 -5.12
CA ILE A 27 31.74 23.76 -5.24
C ILE A 27 31.24 22.67 -6.18
N ILE A 28 31.86 22.52 -7.35
CA ILE A 28 31.47 21.49 -8.33
C ILE A 28 31.61 20.10 -7.72
N PHE A 29 32.71 19.83 -7.02
CA PHE A 29 32.90 18.55 -6.32
C PHE A 29 31.79 18.29 -5.30
N PHE A 30 31.45 19.29 -4.48
CA PHE A 30 30.37 19.18 -3.51
C PHE A 30 29.00 18.93 -4.18
N LEU A 31 28.69 19.64 -5.27
CA LEU A 31 27.45 19.46 -6.03
C LEU A 31 27.36 18.05 -6.64
N VAL A 32 28.47 17.51 -7.16
CA VAL A 32 28.51 16.14 -7.69
C VAL A 32 28.24 15.13 -6.57
N VAL A 33 28.86 15.28 -5.41
CA VAL A 33 28.62 14.39 -4.25
C VAL A 33 27.15 14.47 -3.80
N LEU A 34 26.57 15.68 -3.76
CA LEU A 34 25.16 15.87 -3.42
C LEU A 34 24.23 15.17 -4.43
N ILE A 35 24.50 15.32 -5.73
CA ILE A 35 23.71 14.68 -6.78
C ILE A 35 23.80 13.15 -6.67
N VAL A 36 24.99 12.60 -6.43
CA VAL A 36 25.18 11.15 -6.22
C VAL A 36 24.43 10.68 -4.98
N TYR A 37 24.50 11.41 -3.88
CA TYR A 37 23.76 11.11 -2.65
C TYR A 37 22.24 11.12 -2.87
N LEU A 38 21.71 12.16 -3.52
CA LEU A 38 20.28 12.27 -3.84
C LEU A 38 19.83 11.16 -4.80
N SER A 39 20.64 10.85 -5.81
CA SER A 39 20.37 9.78 -6.78
C SER A 39 20.38 8.41 -6.10
N TYR A 40 21.33 8.15 -5.20
CA TYR A 40 21.38 6.92 -4.42
C TYR A 40 20.19 6.80 -3.47
N SER A 41 19.86 7.87 -2.74
CA SER A 41 18.66 7.92 -1.89
C SER A 41 17.37 7.69 -2.68
N ALA A 42 17.25 8.32 -3.85
CA ALA A 42 16.10 8.14 -4.74
C ALA A 42 16.04 6.71 -5.29
N TYR A 43 17.18 6.14 -5.69
CA TYR A 43 17.29 4.76 -6.15
C TYR A 43 16.86 3.77 -5.07
N LEU A 44 17.34 3.92 -3.84
CA LEU A 44 16.91 3.09 -2.70
C LEU A 44 15.39 3.22 -2.48
N LYS A 45 14.84 4.44 -2.50
CA LYS A 45 13.39 4.66 -2.35
C LYS A 45 12.55 4.08 -3.49
N ILE A 46 13.04 4.09 -4.73
CA ILE A 46 12.26 3.66 -5.91
C ILE A 46 12.40 2.15 -6.15
N VAL A 47 13.60 1.59 -5.96
CA VAL A 47 13.91 0.19 -6.31
C VAL A 47 13.75 -0.77 -5.12
N GLN A 48 14.09 -0.34 -3.89
CA GLN A 48 13.89 -1.17 -2.70
C GLN A 48 12.53 -0.96 -2.02
N ASN A 49 11.73 -0.02 -2.52
CA ASN A 49 10.39 0.27 -2.00
C ASN A 49 9.28 0.14 -3.07
N PRO A 50 9.12 -1.03 -3.73
CA PRO A 50 7.81 -1.36 -4.28
C PRO A 50 6.90 -1.65 -3.08
N ALA A 51 6.16 -0.65 -2.60
CA ALA A 51 5.16 -0.80 -1.55
C ALA A 51 5.61 -1.70 -0.38
N LYS A 52 6.72 -1.36 0.29
CA LYS A 52 6.91 -1.85 1.64
C LYS A 52 6.00 -1.00 2.52
N GLU A 53 4.71 -1.35 2.51
CA GLU A 53 3.85 -1.07 3.65
C GLU A 53 4.66 -1.46 4.87
N ILE A 54 5.00 -0.43 5.63
CA ILE A 54 5.63 -0.58 6.92
C ILE A 54 4.62 -1.41 7.68
N LYS A 55 4.88 -2.72 7.81
CA LYS A 55 4.31 -3.56 8.85
C LYS A 55 4.80 -2.95 10.15
N GLU A 56 4.17 -1.85 10.56
CA GLU A 56 4.11 -1.54 11.96
C GLU A 56 3.42 -2.74 12.57
N GLU A 57 4.14 -3.47 13.40
CA GLU A 57 3.53 -4.26 14.47
C GLU A 57 2.78 -3.29 15.41
N LYS A 58 1.76 -2.59 14.90
CA LYS A 58 0.58 -2.40 15.73
C LYS A 58 0.15 -3.82 16.02
N LYS A 59 0.10 -4.18 17.30
CA LYS A 59 -0.80 -5.26 17.70
C LYS A 59 -2.15 -4.86 17.13
N GLU A 60 -2.50 -5.42 15.99
CA GLU A 60 -3.82 -5.33 15.40
C GLU A 60 -4.70 -6.09 16.37
N VAL A 61 -5.19 -5.37 17.37
CA VAL A 61 -6.23 -5.87 18.25
C VAL A 61 -7.51 -5.65 17.48
N ALA A 62 -8.25 -6.74 17.27
CA ALA A 62 -9.57 -6.64 16.66
C ALA A 62 -10.42 -5.67 17.49
N ALA A 63 -11.13 -4.78 16.82
CA ALA A 63 -12.08 -3.89 17.46
C ALA A 63 -13.15 -4.71 18.21
N GLU A 64 -13.70 -4.12 19.27
CA GLU A 64 -14.78 -4.72 20.04
C GLU A 64 -16.01 -4.94 19.15
N ILE A 65 -16.38 -3.91 18.39
CA ILE A 65 -17.42 -3.92 17.36
C ILE A 65 -16.74 -3.72 16.01
N ILE A 66 -16.96 -4.63 15.07
CA ILE A 66 -16.42 -4.54 13.71
C ILE A 66 -17.58 -4.17 12.78
N GLN A 67 -17.43 -3.06 12.07
CA GLN A 67 -18.38 -2.60 11.07
C GLN A 67 -18.01 -3.10 9.68
N LEU A 68 -18.94 -3.79 9.02
CA LEU A 68 -18.70 -4.33 7.69
C LEU A 68 -19.90 -4.25 6.76
N ASP A 69 -19.62 -4.36 5.46
CA ASP A 69 -20.60 -4.63 4.43
C ASP A 69 -20.48 -6.06 3.89
N VAL A 70 -21.60 -6.59 3.41
CA VAL A 70 -21.70 -7.92 2.81
C VAL A 70 -22.10 -7.78 1.34
N LEU A 71 -21.21 -8.17 0.44
CA LEU A 71 -21.34 -7.97 -1.00
C LEU A 71 -21.49 -9.31 -1.73
N ASN A 72 -22.58 -9.46 -2.48
CA ASN A 72 -22.83 -10.61 -3.33
C ASN A 72 -21.99 -10.54 -4.61
N GLY A 73 -20.98 -11.39 -4.72
CA GLY A 73 -20.13 -11.53 -5.91
C GLY A 73 -20.40 -12.78 -6.74
N CYS A 74 -21.35 -13.64 -6.35
CA CYS A 74 -21.62 -14.92 -7.03
C CYS A 74 -22.95 -14.96 -7.80
N GLY A 75 -23.82 -13.96 -7.60
CA GLY A 75 -25.08 -13.82 -8.33
C GLY A 75 -26.23 -14.68 -7.79
N VAL A 76 -26.03 -15.35 -6.65
CA VAL A 76 -27.10 -16.12 -5.99
C VAL A 76 -27.96 -15.17 -5.15
N SER A 77 -29.24 -15.09 -5.46
CA SER A 77 -30.18 -14.26 -4.69
C SER A 77 -30.28 -14.74 -3.24
N GLY A 78 -30.33 -13.79 -2.30
CA GLY A 78 -30.45 -14.07 -0.87
C GLY A 78 -29.17 -14.56 -0.18
N VAL A 79 -28.04 -14.70 -0.88
CA VAL A 79 -26.79 -15.17 -0.26
C VAL A 79 -26.22 -14.13 0.71
N ALA A 80 -26.21 -12.85 0.32
CA ALA A 80 -25.72 -11.77 1.18
C ALA A 80 -26.58 -11.62 2.43
N ASP A 81 -27.90 -11.79 2.32
CA ASP A 81 -28.82 -11.75 3.45
C ASP A 81 -28.50 -12.85 4.46
N ARG A 82 -28.34 -14.10 4.00
CA ARG A 82 -28.00 -15.23 4.89
C ARG A 82 -26.69 -15.03 5.66
N PHE A 83 -25.66 -14.50 4.99
CA PHE A 83 -24.39 -14.21 5.65
C PHE A 83 -24.51 -13.01 6.60
N THR A 84 -25.30 -12.01 6.25
CA THR A 84 -25.60 -10.85 7.09
C THR A 84 -26.26 -11.27 8.39
N ASP A 85 -27.29 -12.11 8.33
CA ASP A 85 -27.99 -12.62 9.51
C ASP A 85 -27.06 -13.41 10.43
N PHE A 86 -26.22 -14.27 9.85
CA PHE A 86 -25.22 -15.02 10.60
C PHE A 86 -24.22 -14.09 11.29
N LEU A 87 -23.66 -13.12 10.58
CA LEU A 87 -22.67 -12.20 11.13
C LEU A 87 -23.26 -11.34 12.26
N ARG A 88 -24.47 -10.83 12.10
CA ARG A 88 -25.17 -10.07 13.15
C ARG A 88 -25.44 -10.92 14.40
N ALA A 89 -25.70 -12.22 14.24
CA ALA A 89 -25.85 -13.15 15.36
C ALA A 89 -24.53 -13.48 16.08
N HIS A 90 -23.38 -13.10 15.50
CA HIS A 90 -22.04 -13.33 16.05
C HIS A 90 -21.31 -12.01 16.39
N ASP A 91 -22.07 -10.99 16.82
CA ASP A 91 -21.57 -9.70 17.31
C ASP A 91 -20.80 -8.86 16.27
N PHE A 92 -21.12 -9.02 14.98
CA PHE A 92 -20.64 -8.12 13.92
C PHE A 92 -21.71 -7.10 13.53
N ASP A 93 -21.30 -5.84 13.33
CA ASP A 93 -22.21 -4.77 12.89
C ASP A 93 -22.20 -4.69 11.37
N VAL A 94 -23.15 -5.40 10.74
CA VAL A 94 -23.34 -5.31 9.28
C VAL A 94 -24.12 -4.04 8.95
N VAL A 95 -23.41 -3.04 8.45
CA VAL A 95 -23.94 -1.71 8.14
C VAL A 95 -24.69 -1.72 6.80
N GLU A 96 -24.17 -2.44 5.80
CA GLU A 96 -24.73 -2.47 4.46
C GLU A 96 -24.68 -3.88 3.83
N LEU A 97 -25.69 -4.20 3.03
CA LEU A 97 -25.72 -5.37 2.16
C LEU A 97 -25.89 -4.93 0.71
N GLY A 98 -25.22 -5.59 -0.22
CA GLY A 98 -25.27 -5.17 -1.62
C GLY A 98 -24.71 -6.18 -2.61
N ASN A 99 -24.52 -5.71 -3.85
CA ASN A 99 -23.87 -6.49 -4.89
C ASN A 99 -22.43 -6.02 -5.08
N TYR A 100 -21.53 -6.97 -5.30
CA TYR A 100 -20.14 -6.64 -5.58
C TYR A 100 -20.03 -5.90 -6.91
N THR A 101 -19.44 -4.71 -6.88
CA THR A 101 -19.37 -3.80 -8.02
C THR A 101 -17.92 -3.48 -8.34
N VAL A 102 -17.53 -3.62 -9.61
CA VAL A 102 -16.20 -3.28 -10.11
C VAL A 102 -16.36 -2.22 -11.19
N LYS A 103 -15.74 -1.05 -11.00
CA LYS A 103 -15.82 0.09 -11.94
C LYS A 103 -17.28 0.50 -12.28
N GLY A 104 -18.15 0.51 -11.26
CA GLY A 104 -19.56 0.88 -11.40
C GLY A 104 -20.45 -0.17 -12.07
N LYS A 105 -19.94 -1.37 -12.33
CA LYS A 105 -20.73 -2.50 -12.88
C LYS A 105 -20.78 -3.65 -11.89
N ILE A 106 -21.96 -4.22 -11.72
CA ILE A 106 -22.14 -5.40 -10.88
C ILE A 106 -21.33 -6.56 -11.47
N ASN A 107 -20.61 -7.27 -10.61
CA ASN A 107 -19.79 -8.41 -10.97
C ASN A 107 -20.23 -9.65 -10.17
N TYR A 108 -20.83 -10.61 -10.86
CA TYR A 108 -21.26 -11.89 -10.30
C TYR A 108 -20.28 -13.05 -10.56
N ASN A 109 -19.09 -12.76 -11.08
CA ASN A 109 -18.11 -13.77 -11.44
C ASN A 109 -16.95 -13.84 -10.44
N VAL A 110 -17.25 -13.73 -9.15
CA VAL A 110 -16.29 -13.96 -8.07
C VAL A 110 -16.29 -15.45 -7.74
N ASP A 111 -15.17 -16.14 -8.01
CA ASP A 111 -15.08 -17.58 -7.80
C ASP A 111 -14.89 -17.95 -6.32
N GLU A 112 -14.05 -17.20 -5.61
CA GLU A 112 -13.73 -17.44 -4.20
C GLU A 112 -14.14 -16.27 -3.32
N THR A 113 -14.68 -16.57 -2.14
CA THR A 113 -15.06 -15.60 -1.12
C THR A 113 -13.80 -15.01 -0.49
N PHE A 114 -13.75 -13.69 -0.36
CA PHE A 114 -12.60 -13.00 0.23
C PHE A 114 -13.05 -11.84 1.12
N VAL A 115 -12.13 -11.40 1.98
CA VAL A 115 -12.35 -10.32 2.93
C VAL A 115 -11.42 -9.17 2.60
N ILE A 116 -11.92 -7.94 2.64
CA ILE A 116 -11.18 -6.72 2.37
C ILE A 116 -11.01 -5.94 3.67
N ASP A 117 -9.77 -5.69 4.09
CA ASP A 117 -9.45 -4.71 5.13
C ASP A 117 -9.47 -3.30 4.53
N ARG A 118 -10.35 -2.44 5.04
CA ARG A 118 -10.63 -1.10 4.51
C ARG A 118 -9.93 0.02 5.26
N ILE A 119 -9.48 -0.24 6.49
CA ILE A 119 -8.90 0.76 7.40
C ILE A 119 -7.44 0.48 7.78
N GLY A 120 -6.88 -0.63 7.30
CA GLY A 120 -5.52 -1.03 7.62
C GLY A 120 -5.39 -1.76 8.96
N ASN A 121 -6.50 -2.31 9.48
CA ASN A 121 -6.51 -3.13 10.70
C ASN A 121 -6.85 -4.57 10.32
N LYS A 122 -5.83 -5.34 9.91
CA LYS A 122 -6.05 -6.68 9.37
C LYS A 122 -6.62 -7.65 10.41
N ALA A 123 -6.45 -7.42 11.72
CA ALA A 123 -7.12 -8.23 12.75
C ALA A 123 -8.65 -8.19 12.68
N ASN A 124 -9.25 -7.07 12.26
CA ASN A 124 -10.70 -7.02 12.02
C ASN A 124 -11.09 -7.99 10.90
N ALA A 125 -10.36 -7.94 9.78
CA ALA A 125 -10.59 -8.83 8.65
C ALA A 125 -10.33 -10.30 9.00
N ILE A 126 -9.32 -10.60 9.82
CA ILE A 126 -9.03 -11.95 10.32
C ILE A 126 -10.19 -12.47 11.17
N LYS A 127 -10.72 -11.67 12.10
CA LYS A 127 -11.85 -12.07 12.95
C LYS A 127 -13.10 -12.40 12.12
N VAL A 128 -13.39 -11.63 11.07
CA VAL A 128 -14.47 -11.92 10.12
C VAL A 128 -14.20 -13.22 9.34
N ALA A 129 -12.97 -13.40 8.83
CA ALA A 129 -12.60 -14.59 8.08
C ALA A 129 -12.73 -15.87 8.93
N GLU A 130 -12.25 -15.84 10.18
CA GLU A 130 -12.33 -16.97 11.12
C GLU A 130 -13.78 -17.34 11.46
N ALA A 131 -14.66 -16.34 11.65
CA ALA A 131 -16.08 -16.57 11.91
C ALA A 131 -16.76 -17.36 10.78
N LEU A 132 -16.34 -17.12 9.53
CA LEU A 132 -16.92 -17.73 8.33
C LEU A 132 -16.19 -18.99 7.85
N GLY A 133 -15.00 -19.27 8.40
CA GLY A 133 -14.13 -20.37 7.95
C GLY A 133 -13.35 -20.06 6.67
N ILE A 134 -13.08 -18.78 6.40
CA ILE A 134 -12.30 -18.31 5.25
C ILE A 134 -10.82 -18.36 5.60
N GLU A 135 -9.99 -18.88 4.69
CA GLU A 135 -8.54 -18.92 4.86
C GLU A 135 -7.94 -17.51 4.85
N GLN A 136 -6.97 -17.24 5.73
CA GLN A 136 -6.34 -15.92 5.84
C GLN A 136 -5.63 -15.44 4.55
N VAL A 137 -5.28 -16.36 3.64
CA VAL A 137 -4.73 -16.03 2.31
C VAL A 137 -5.75 -15.30 1.43
N LYS A 138 -7.05 -15.43 1.73
CA LYS A 138 -8.16 -14.75 1.06
C LYS A 138 -8.50 -13.41 1.72
N ILE A 139 -7.60 -12.85 2.53
CA ILE A 139 -7.71 -11.49 3.08
C ILE A 139 -6.83 -10.57 2.25
N ILE A 140 -7.44 -9.54 1.66
CA ILE A 140 -6.75 -8.48 0.93
C ILE A 140 -6.88 -7.15 1.67
N GLN A 141 -5.90 -6.27 1.53
CA GLN A 141 -5.97 -4.93 2.07
C GLN A 141 -6.24 -3.93 0.94
N GLN A 142 -7.26 -3.09 1.11
CA GLN A 142 -7.60 -2.01 0.20
C GLN A 142 -8.09 -0.81 1.01
N ILE A 143 -7.13 -0.01 1.49
CA ILE A 143 -7.42 1.14 2.34
C ILE A 143 -8.15 2.22 1.54
N ASN A 144 -9.26 2.70 2.07
CA ASN A 144 -10.01 3.82 1.51
C ASN A 144 -10.62 4.65 2.63
N GLU A 145 -10.03 5.82 2.91
CA GLU A 145 -10.46 6.72 4.00
C GLU A 145 -11.88 7.28 3.81
N ASN A 146 -12.42 7.25 2.59
CA ASN A 146 -13.80 7.66 2.33
C ASN A 146 -14.81 6.53 2.61
N TYR A 147 -14.34 5.31 2.90
CA TYR A 147 -15.16 4.16 3.20
C TYR A 147 -15.29 4.05 4.72
N PHE A 148 -16.48 4.32 5.26
CA PHE A 148 -16.74 4.34 6.70
C PHE A 148 -16.96 2.94 7.30
N LEU A 149 -16.28 1.93 6.77
CA LEU A 149 -16.40 0.53 7.19
C LEU A 149 -15.02 -0.03 7.46
N ASP A 150 -14.91 -0.91 8.46
CA ASP A 150 -13.64 -1.55 8.81
C ASP A 150 -13.27 -2.63 7.79
N VAL A 151 -14.28 -3.38 7.34
CA VAL A 151 -14.12 -4.60 6.54
C VAL A 151 -15.19 -4.66 5.46
N SER A 152 -14.87 -5.27 4.31
CA SER A 152 -15.87 -5.76 3.36
C SER A 152 -15.78 -7.26 3.17
N LEU A 153 -16.91 -7.96 3.23
CA LEU A 153 -17.02 -9.36 2.84
C LEU A 153 -17.54 -9.47 1.41
N VAL A 154 -16.79 -10.12 0.52
CA VAL A 154 -17.24 -10.41 -0.85
C VAL A 154 -17.49 -11.90 -1.00
N ILE A 155 -18.75 -12.27 -1.19
CA ILE A 155 -19.19 -13.66 -1.30
C ILE A 155 -18.98 -14.19 -2.72
N GLY A 156 -18.15 -15.22 -2.84
CA GLY A 156 -17.85 -15.92 -4.08
C GLY A 156 -18.72 -17.15 -4.31
N LYS A 157 -18.50 -17.84 -5.43
CA LYS A 157 -19.22 -19.07 -5.78
C LYS A 157 -18.96 -20.22 -4.81
N ASP A 158 -17.88 -20.18 -4.05
CA ASP A 158 -17.54 -21.14 -3.00
C ASP A 158 -18.33 -20.97 -1.68
N TYR A 159 -19.33 -20.06 -1.63
CA TYR A 159 -20.13 -19.77 -0.44
C TYR A 159 -20.73 -21.00 0.27
N TYR A 160 -21.00 -22.09 -0.46
CA TYR A 160 -21.54 -23.33 0.08
C TYR A 160 -20.55 -24.10 0.99
N LYS A 161 -19.28 -23.73 0.97
CA LYS A 161 -18.22 -24.30 1.82
C LYS A 161 -18.01 -23.52 3.11
N LEU A 162 -18.71 -22.41 3.30
CA LEU A 162 -18.51 -21.47 4.40
C LEU A 162 -19.68 -21.51 5.38
N LYS A 163 -19.45 -21.09 6.62
CA LYS A 163 -20.55 -20.85 7.57
C LYS A 163 -21.34 -19.61 7.11
N PRO A 164 -22.67 -19.57 7.24
CA PRO A 164 -23.54 -20.55 7.92
C PRO A 164 -23.97 -21.76 7.06
N ILE A 165 -23.55 -21.85 5.80
CA ILE A 165 -24.10 -22.83 4.85
C ILE A 165 -23.58 -24.23 5.12
N ILE A 166 -22.29 -24.36 5.43
CA ILE A 166 -21.70 -25.64 5.80
C ILE A 166 -22.20 -26.03 7.20
N GLY A 167 -23.09 -27.03 7.27
CA GLY A 167 -23.69 -27.51 8.52
C GLY A 167 -25.17 -27.15 8.76
N SER A 168 -25.90 -26.67 7.75
CA SER A 168 -27.35 -26.44 7.83
C SER A 168 -28.20 -27.68 7.48
N GLU A 169 -27.78 -28.88 7.91
CA GLU A 169 -28.59 -30.11 7.85
C GLU A 169 -29.48 -30.26 9.08
#